data_AF-A0A9E5QDE1-F1
#
_entry.id   AF-A0A9E5QDE1-F1
#
_cell.length_a   1.000
_cell.length_b   1.000
_cell.length_c   1.000
_cell.angle_alpha   90.00
_cell.angle_beta   90.00
_cell.angle_gamma   90.00
#
_symmetry.space_group_name_H-M   'P 1'
#
loop_
_entity.id
_entity.type
_entity.pdbx_description
1 polymer ?
#
loop_
_entity_poly.entity_id
_entity_poly.type
_entity_poly.pdbx_seq_one_letter_code
_entity_poly.pdbx_strand_id
1 'polypeptide(L)'
;GYRVQIATLPEFPNVGEPSQVLFRVTDEDYNEVDRFTMGARIFFNDQLVDEIKPKSHEGSHWTMKYVFDNPGNHIVKVDLYDMDGEPGILTYTFNMSTQSPFGYIFIISITIGATMFAIVVGYIYLPKQVKSKLKFWS
;
A
#
# COMPACT_ATOMS: atom_id res chain seq x y z
N GLY A 1 -7.76 -22.52 -13.33
CA GLY A 1 -6.60 -21.93 -12.64
C GLY A 1 -7.06 -21.05 -11.50
N TYR A 2 -6.14 -20.51 -10.71
CA TYR A 2 -6.46 -19.70 -9.52
C TYR A 2 -5.88 -18.30 -9.58
N ARG A 3 -6.45 -17.42 -8.77
CA ARG A 3 -5.98 -16.05 -8.58
C ARG A 3 -5.88 -15.74 -7.10
N VAL A 4 -4.82 -15.02 -6.74
CA VAL A 4 -4.63 -14.46 -5.41
C VAL A 4 -4.61 -12.94 -5.55
N GLN A 5 -5.40 -12.27 -4.72
CA GLN A 5 -5.31 -10.83 -4.51
C GLN A 5 -4.75 -10.59 -3.11
N ILE A 6 -3.90 -9.58 -2.98
CA ILE A 6 -3.31 -9.17 -1.71
C ILE A 6 -3.63 -7.69 -1.48
N ALA A 7 -3.95 -7.35 -0.24
CA ALA A 7 -4.14 -5.97 0.21
C ALA A 7 -3.55 -5.81 1.61
N THR A 8 -3.21 -4.58 1.98
CA THR A 8 -2.74 -4.25 3.33
C THR A 8 -3.56 -3.14 3.95
N LEU A 9 -3.67 -3.15 5.28
CA LEU A 9 -4.21 -2.05 6.07
C LEU A 9 -3.18 -1.64 7.13
N PRO A 10 -2.65 -0.40 7.08
CA PRO A 10 -2.86 0.62 6.04
C PRO A 10 -2.39 0.17 4.64
N GLU A 11 -2.90 0.84 3.59
CA GLU A 11 -2.60 0.54 2.17
C GLU A 11 -1.09 0.46 1.90
N PHE A 12 -0.31 1.29 2.59
CA PHE A 12 1.14 1.17 2.67
C PHE A 12 1.50 0.80 4.12
N PRO A 13 2.01 -0.42 4.37
CA PRO A 13 2.38 -0.86 5.71
C PRO A 13 3.38 0.09 6.37
N ASN A 14 3.10 0.50 7.61
CA ASN A 14 4.05 1.30 8.37
C ASN A 14 5.23 0.42 8.85
N VAL A 15 6.46 0.92 8.67
CA VAL A 15 7.67 0.21 9.11
C VAL A 15 7.68 0.10 10.63
N GLY A 16 7.94 -1.10 11.14
CA GLY A 16 8.01 -1.39 12.58
C GLY A 16 6.66 -1.43 13.30
N GLU A 17 5.54 -1.28 12.56
CA GLU A 17 4.20 -1.35 13.12
C GLU A 17 3.40 -2.53 12.51
N PRO A 18 2.50 -3.17 13.30
CA PRO A 18 1.64 -4.22 12.77
C PRO A 18 0.71 -3.70 11.69
N SER A 19 0.81 -4.29 10.50
CA SER A 19 -0.14 -4.09 9.39
C SER A 19 -0.99 -5.34 9.21
N GLN A 20 -2.24 -5.15 8.83
CA GLN A 20 -3.11 -6.26 8.44
C GLN A 20 -2.84 -6.60 6.98
N VAL A 21 -2.56 -7.86 6.67
CA VAL A 21 -2.42 -8.37 5.30
C VAL A 21 -3.64 -9.23 4.99
N LEU A 22 -4.39 -8.86 3.97
CA LEU A 22 -5.54 -9.58 3.46
C LEU A 22 -5.16 -10.33 2.18
N PHE A 23 -5.53 -11.59 2.13
CA PHE A 23 -5.49 -12.43 0.95
C PHE A 23 -6.90 -12.80 0.54
N ARG A 24 -7.20 -12.72 -0.75
CA ARG A 24 -8.44 -13.20 -1.35
C ARG A 24 -8.11 -14.17 -2.46
N VAL A 25 -8.75 -15.34 -2.44
CA VAL A 25 -8.51 -16.43 -3.40
C VAL A 25 -9.76 -16.66 -4.23
N THR A 26 -9.60 -16.65 -5.55
CA THR A 26 -10.68 -16.94 -6.50
C THR A 26 -10.22 -17.92 -7.58
N ASP A 27 -11.17 -18.51 -8.29
CA ASP A 27 -10.91 -19.21 -9.55
C ASP A 27 -10.65 -18.21 -10.71
N GLU A 28 -10.59 -18.73 -11.94
CA GLU A 28 -10.40 -17.93 -13.16
C GLU A 28 -11.57 -17.01 -13.51
N ASP A 29 -12.78 -17.38 -13.09
CA ASP A 29 -14.05 -16.69 -13.32
C ASP A 29 -14.42 -15.75 -12.15
N TYR A 30 -13.49 -15.56 -11.20
CA TYR A 30 -13.65 -14.76 -9.98
C TYR A 30 -14.66 -15.30 -8.96
N ASN A 31 -15.05 -16.58 -9.08
CA ASN A 31 -15.79 -17.23 -8.03
C ASN A 31 -14.89 -17.49 -6.82
N GLU A 32 -15.48 -17.36 -5.65
CA GLU A 32 -14.78 -17.52 -4.38
C GLU A 32 -14.45 -18.99 -4.11
N VAL A 33 -13.23 -19.24 -3.64
CA VAL A 33 -12.80 -20.59 -3.25
C VAL A 33 -13.16 -20.81 -1.78
N ASP A 34 -14.00 -21.79 -1.49
CA ASP A 34 -14.53 -22.01 -0.12
C ASP A 34 -13.49 -22.52 0.88
N ARG A 35 -12.38 -23.10 0.42
CA ARG A 35 -11.29 -23.59 1.29
C ARG A 35 -9.99 -23.70 0.51
N PHE A 36 -8.89 -23.28 1.11
CA PHE A 36 -7.57 -23.40 0.52
C PHE A 36 -6.49 -23.60 1.59
N THR A 37 -5.35 -24.17 1.20
CA THR A 37 -4.13 -24.21 2.03
C THR A 37 -3.13 -23.22 1.46
N MET A 38 -2.68 -22.26 2.29
CA MET A 38 -1.79 -21.18 1.86
C MET A 38 -0.63 -20.99 2.82
N GLY A 39 0.55 -20.72 2.27
CA GLY A 39 1.70 -20.18 2.98
C GLY A 39 2.21 -18.91 2.27
N ALA A 40 3.15 -18.20 2.90
CA ALA A 40 3.76 -17.03 2.29
C ALA A 40 5.25 -16.92 2.67
N ARG A 41 6.06 -16.40 1.76
CA ARG A 41 7.48 -16.12 1.96
C ARG A 41 7.74 -14.66 1.65
N ILE A 42 8.45 -13.99 2.54
CA ILE A 42 8.68 -12.56 2.45
C ILE A 42 10.18 -12.34 2.26
N PHE A 43 10.52 -11.61 1.20
CA PHE A 43 11.88 -11.29 0.85
C PHE A 43 12.12 -9.79 0.90
N PHE A 44 13.31 -9.41 1.33
CA PHE A 44 13.83 -8.04 1.27
C PHE A 44 15.25 -8.08 0.71
N ASN A 45 15.55 -7.27 -0.30
CA ASN A 45 16.84 -7.29 -1.01
C ASN A 45 17.26 -8.71 -1.44
N ASP A 46 16.34 -9.46 -2.04
CA ASP A 46 16.52 -10.85 -2.49
C ASP A 46 16.84 -11.87 -1.39
N GLN A 47 16.82 -11.47 -0.11
CA GLN A 47 16.99 -12.36 1.03
C GLN A 47 15.64 -12.73 1.63
N LEU A 48 15.43 -14.02 1.92
CA LEU A 48 14.26 -14.48 2.67
C LEU A 48 14.36 -13.95 4.10
N VAL A 49 13.44 -13.08 4.48
CA VAL A 49 13.39 -12.48 5.82
C VAL A 49 12.34 -13.12 6.72
N ASP A 50 11.27 -13.68 6.15
CA ASP A 50 10.29 -14.45 6.91
C ASP A 50 9.57 -15.51 6.07
N GLU A 51 9.08 -16.55 6.74
CA GLU A 51 8.31 -17.64 6.16
C GLU A 51 7.08 -17.96 7.03
N ILE A 52 5.91 -17.72 6.45
CA ILE A 52 4.62 -18.10 7.01
C ILE A 52 4.29 -19.51 6.52
N LYS A 53 4.30 -20.44 7.47
CA LYS A 53 4.05 -21.86 7.19
C LYS A 53 2.67 -22.08 6.57
N PRO A 54 2.53 -23.08 5.68
CA PRO A 54 1.24 -23.42 5.09
C PRO A 54 0.19 -23.76 6.15
N LYS A 55 -0.99 -23.18 6.00
CA LYS A 55 -2.15 -23.45 6.86
C LYS A 55 -3.42 -23.54 6.02
N SER A 56 -4.34 -24.40 6.42
CA SER A 56 -5.68 -24.47 5.83
C SER A 56 -6.57 -23.35 6.37
N HIS A 57 -7.30 -22.73 5.46
CA HIS A 57 -8.20 -21.61 5.71
C HIS A 57 -9.59 -21.97 5.18
N GLU A 58 -10.59 -21.76 6.02
CA GLU A 58 -12.01 -21.86 5.64
C GLU A 58 -12.47 -20.49 5.11
N GLY A 59 -13.25 -20.51 4.03
CA GLY A 59 -13.64 -19.33 3.27
C GLY A 59 -12.59 -18.88 2.25
N SER A 60 -12.96 -17.89 1.46
CA SER A 60 -12.18 -17.34 0.34
C SER A 60 -11.18 -16.26 0.72
N HIS A 61 -11.10 -15.93 2.01
CA HIS A 61 -10.27 -14.86 2.53
C HIS A 61 -9.42 -15.36 3.69
N TRP A 62 -8.15 -14.95 3.70
CA TRP A 62 -7.28 -15.11 4.85
C TRP A 62 -6.71 -13.76 5.25
N THR A 63 -6.67 -13.50 6.55
CA THR A 63 -6.09 -12.29 7.10
C THR A 63 -5.04 -12.62 8.14
N MET A 64 -3.92 -11.91 8.10
CA MET A 64 -2.86 -12.01 9.09
C MET A 64 -2.39 -10.62 9.53
N LYS A 65 -1.74 -10.55 10.69
CA LYS A 65 -0.97 -9.37 11.10
C LYS A 65 0.49 -9.64 10.79
N TYR A 66 1.16 -8.66 10.21
CA TYR A 66 2.59 -8.73 9.89
C TYR A 66 3.27 -7.39 10.15
N VAL A 67 4.49 -7.43 10.66
CA VAL A 67 5.33 -6.24 10.89
C VAL A 67 6.43 -6.24 9.84
N PHE A 68 6.50 -5.17 9.05
CA PHE A 68 7.61 -5.00 8.13
C PHE A 68 8.72 -4.22 8.83
N ASP A 69 9.84 -4.88 9.14
CA ASP A 69 10.92 -4.26 9.91
C ASP A 69 11.77 -3.30 9.08
N ASN A 70 11.84 -3.52 7.77
CA ASN A 70 12.69 -2.72 6.88
C ASN A 70 11.87 -1.72 6.05
N PRO A 71 12.39 -0.51 5.81
CA PRO A 71 11.81 0.41 4.84
C PRO A 71 12.10 -0.03 3.40
N GLY A 72 11.11 0.08 2.52
CA GLY A 72 11.29 -0.13 1.07
C GLY A 72 10.38 -1.21 0.50
N ASN A 73 10.82 -1.80 -0.63
CA ASN A 73 10.05 -2.80 -1.34
C ASN A 73 10.39 -4.22 -0.87
N HIS A 74 9.36 -4.98 -0.55
CA HIS A 74 9.43 -6.39 -0.19
C HIS A 74 8.80 -7.22 -1.32
N ILE A 75 9.32 -8.42 -1.54
CA ILE A 75 8.70 -9.39 -2.43
C ILE A 75 7.96 -10.40 -1.56
N VAL A 76 6.64 -10.46 -1.70
CA VAL A 76 5.80 -11.44 -1.03
C VAL A 76 5.45 -12.53 -2.03
N LYS A 77 5.93 -13.76 -1.80
CA LYS A 77 5.55 -14.95 -2.56
C LYS A 77 4.49 -15.70 -1.79
N VAL A 78 3.32 -15.86 -2.38
CA VAL A 78 2.19 -16.60 -1.80
C VAL A 78 2.13 -17.95 -2.48
N ASP A 79 2.11 -19.02 -1.69
CA ASP A 79 2.10 -20.39 -2.15
C ASP A 79 0.74 -21.02 -1.81
N LEU A 80 -0.05 -21.38 -2.82
CA LEU A 80 -1.27 -22.17 -2.68
C LEU A 80 -0.93 -23.66 -2.85
N TYR A 81 -1.37 -24.48 -1.91
CA TYR A 81 -1.03 -25.90 -1.85
C TYR A 81 -2.24 -26.77 -2.17
N ASP A 82 -1.96 -27.83 -2.94
CA ASP A 82 -2.86 -28.95 -3.20
C ASP A 82 -4.28 -28.52 -3.61
N MET A 83 -4.34 -27.54 -4.51
CA MET A 83 -5.60 -26.98 -5.01
C MET A 83 -6.38 -28.03 -5.81
N ASP A 84 -7.71 -28.03 -5.70
CA ASP A 84 -8.61 -29.07 -6.23
C ASP A 84 -8.30 -30.51 -5.73
N GLY A 85 -7.51 -30.66 -4.66
CA GLY A 85 -7.08 -31.97 -4.16
C GLY A 85 -5.97 -32.62 -4.98
N GLU A 86 -5.38 -31.91 -5.95
CA GLU A 86 -4.26 -32.37 -6.75
C GLU A 86 -2.93 -31.92 -6.13
N PRO A 87 -1.96 -32.82 -5.90
CA PRO A 87 -0.68 -32.45 -5.29
C PRO A 87 0.07 -31.37 -6.07
N GLY A 88 0.48 -30.29 -5.43
CA GLY A 88 1.23 -29.24 -6.10
C GLY A 88 1.26 -27.89 -5.38
N ILE A 89 2.04 -26.97 -5.94
CA ILE A 89 2.18 -25.61 -5.41
C ILE A 89 1.98 -24.60 -6.55
N LEU A 90 1.07 -23.65 -6.35
CA LEU A 90 0.91 -22.47 -7.20
C LEU A 90 1.49 -21.25 -6.48
N THR A 91 2.57 -20.68 -7.02
CA THR A 91 3.24 -19.52 -6.43
C THR A 91 2.85 -18.23 -7.15
N TYR A 92 2.41 -17.23 -6.39
CA TYR A 92 2.09 -15.87 -6.85
C TYR A 92 3.08 -14.89 -6.21
N THR A 93 3.55 -13.90 -6.96
CA THR A 93 4.55 -12.94 -6.49
C THR A 93 3.98 -11.53 -6.49
N PHE A 94 4.11 -10.84 -5.36
CA PHE A 94 3.63 -9.49 -5.15
C PHE A 94 4.75 -8.57 -4.67
N ASN A 95 4.72 -7.33 -5.12
CA ASN A 95 5.55 -6.25 -4.57
C ASN A 95 4.78 -5.56 -3.44
N MET A 96 5.40 -5.41 -2.28
CA MET A 96 4.83 -4.75 -1.12
C MET A 96 5.75 -3.65 -0.64
N SER A 97 5.35 -2.40 -0.82
CA SER A 97 6.14 -1.24 -0.43
C SER A 97 5.66 -0.67 0.91
N THR A 98 6.57 -0.54 1.87
CA THR A 98 6.29 -0.01 3.22
C THR A 98 6.32 1.52 3.29
N GLN A 99 6.50 2.19 2.15
CA GLN A 99 6.52 3.64 2.05
C GLN A 99 5.81 4.07 0.77
N SER A 100 4.94 5.06 0.88
CA SER A 100 4.40 5.76 -0.29
C SER A 100 5.28 6.97 -0.59
N PRO A 101 6.15 6.95 -1.62
CA PRO A 101 6.83 8.17 -2.07
C PRO A 101 5.82 9.24 -2.50
N PHE A 102 4.62 8.83 -2.91
CA PHE A 102 3.58 9.74 -3.40
C PHE A 102 2.99 10.63 -2.29
N GLY A 103 2.82 10.14 -1.07
CA GLY A 103 2.21 10.92 0.02
C GLY A 103 2.97 12.21 0.30
N TYR A 104 4.28 12.10 0.50
CA TYR A 104 5.14 13.25 0.78
C TYR A 104 5.26 14.21 -0.42
N ILE A 105 5.45 13.65 -1.63
CA ILE A 105 5.54 14.45 -2.85
C ILE A 105 4.24 15.24 -3.08
N PHE A 106 3.08 14.60 -2.93
CA PHE A 106 1.79 15.25 -3.12
C PHE A 106 1.58 16.45 -2.17
N ILE A 107 1.89 16.27 -0.88
CA ILE A 107 1.77 17.35 0.12
C ILE A 107 2.74 18.49 -0.18
N ILE A 108 3.99 18.18 -0.57
CA ILE A 108 4.95 19.22 -0.99
C ILE A 108 4.43 19.96 -2.21
N SER A 109 3.97 19.25 -3.24
CA SER A 109 3.47 19.85 -4.48
C SER A 109 2.32 20.83 -4.22
N ILE A 110 1.35 20.44 -3.38
CA ILE A 110 0.24 21.33 -2.97
C ILE A 110 0.78 22.53 -2.19
N THR A 111 1.71 22.32 -1.26
CA THR A 111 2.28 23.39 -0.44
C THR A 111 3.02 24.42 -1.29
N ILE A 112 3.84 23.96 -2.24
CA ILE A 112 4.54 24.84 -3.19
C ILE A 112 3.53 25.62 -4.03
N GLY A 113 2.53 24.94 -4.59
CA GLY A 113 1.49 25.58 -5.40
C GLY A 113 0.73 26.66 -4.62
N ALA A 114 0.28 26.35 -3.41
CA ALA A 114 -0.42 27.29 -2.54
C ALA A 114 0.45 28.49 -2.14
N THR A 115 1.73 28.23 -1.83
CA THR A 115 2.69 29.28 -1.45
C THR A 115 2.95 30.24 -2.62
N MET A 116 3.19 29.70 -3.82
CA MET A 116 3.37 30.52 -5.03
C MET A 116 2.14 31.36 -5.34
N PHE A 117 0.94 30.77 -5.23
CA PHE A 117 -0.31 31.49 -5.43
C PHE A 117 -0.47 32.65 -4.43
N ALA A 118 -0.22 32.40 -3.14
CA ALA A 118 -0.30 33.42 -2.10
C ALA A 118 0.70 34.57 -2.34
N ILE A 119 1.92 34.26 -2.77
CA ILE A 119 2.94 35.26 -3.13
C ILE A 119 2.46 36.13 -4.30
N VAL A 120 1.94 35.52 -5.37
CA VAL A 120 1.47 36.26 -6.56
C VAL A 120 0.27 37.15 -6.21
N VAL A 121 -0.73 36.61 -5.50
CA VAL A 121 -1.90 37.39 -5.07
C VAL A 121 -1.47 38.51 -4.12
N GLY A 122 -0.61 38.23 -3.15
CA GLY A 122 -0.04 39.22 -2.24
C GLY A 122 0.63 40.35 -3.01
N TYR A 123 1.54 40.02 -3.93
CA TYR A 123 2.25 41.00 -4.75
C TYR A 123 1.32 41.90 -5.58
N ILE A 124 0.26 41.34 -6.17
CA ILE A 124 -0.66 42.11 -7.02
C ILE A 124 -1.61 43.01 -6.20
N TYR A 125 -2.14 42.50 -5.09
CA TYR A 125 -3.27 43.14 -4.39
C TYR A 125 -2.86 43.92 -3.13
N LEU A 126 -1.80 43.53 -2.41
CA LEU A 126 -1.32 44.27 -1.23
C LEU A 126 -0.93 45.72 -1.56
N PRO A 127 -0.19 46.03 -2.64
CA PRO A 127 0.17 47.41 -2.95
C PRO A 127 -1.06 48.28 -3.25
N LYS A 128 -2.09 47.69 -3.89
CA LYS A 128 -3.35 48.39 -4.20
C LYS A 128 -4.14 48.73 -2.94
N GLN A 129 -4.21 47.81 -1.97
CA GLN A 129 -4.89 48.07 -0.70
C GLN A 129 -4.13 49.05 0.19
N VAL A 130 -2.79 48.98 0.24
CA VAL A 130 -1.96 49.91 1.01
C VAL A 130 -2.07 51.34 0.43
N LYS A 131 -1.97 51.49 -0.90
CA LYS A 131 -2.15 52.81 -1.55
C LYS A 131 -3.57 53.35 -1.41
N SER A 132 -4.59 52.51 -1.48
CA SER A 132 -5.98 52.90 -1.26
C SER A 132 -6.22 53.42 0.18
N LYS A 133 -5.64 52.77 1.19
CA LYS A 133 -5.75 53.22 2.59
C LYS A 133 -4.99 54.53 2.84
N LEU A 134 -3.79 54.70 2.28
CA LEU A 134 -3.01 55.95 2.40
C LEU A 134 -3.75 57.15 1.79
N LYS A 135 -4.47 56.97 0.68
CA LYS A 135 -5.25 58.03 0.01
C LYS A 135 -6.56 58.40 0.74
N PHE A 136 -7.01 57.56 1.66
CA PHE A 136 -8.21 57.80 2.48
C PHE A 136 -7.92 58.64 3.74
N TRP A 137 -6.64 58.76 4.12
CA TRP A 137 -6.17 59.50 5.30
C TRP A 137 -5.39 60.79 4.95
N SER A 138 -5.29 61.17 3.67
CA SER A 138 -4.74 62.46 3.20
C SER A 138 -5.84 63.41 2.77
#